data_AF-A0A3S0KHV6-F1
#
_entry.id   AF-A0A3S0KHV6-F1
#
_cell.length_a   1.000
_cell.length_b   1.000
_cell.length_c   1.000
_cell.angle_alpha   90.00
_cell.angle_beta   90.00
_cell.angle_gamma   90.00
#
_symmetry.space_group_name_H-M   'P 1'
#
loop_
_entity.id
_entity.type
_entity.pdbx_description
1 polymer ?
#
loop_
_entity_poly.entity_id
_entity_poly.type
_entity_poly.pdbx_seq_one_letter_code
_entity_poly.pdbx_strand_id
1 'polypeptide(L)'
;MNRDQGQHYGPDQQIDVEELVEFLARQMVDEPEQVRVHRQGQTLLIRVGEGEEGRLIGRQGRVIQAIRTLARSATPPRSRLTVDLDGPRSAHKEKRRP
;
A
#
# COMPACT_ATOMS: atom_id res chain seq x y z
N MET A 1 17.54 23.23 -33.55
CA MET A 1 17.78 22.09 -32.64
C MET A 1 18.25 22.63 -31.30
N ASN A 2 17.55 22.31 -30.22
CA ASN A 2 18.11 21.77 -28.97
C ASN A 2 16.92 21.26 -28.14
N ARG A 3 16.61 19.98 -28.39
CA ARG A 3 15.98 19.08 -27.43
C ARG A 3 17.02 18.83 -26.32
N ASP A 4 16.57 18.40 -25.15
CA ASP A 4 17.41 18.07 -23.96
C ASP A 4 17.66 19.20 -22.96
N GLN A 5 16.58 19.73 -22.39
CA GLN A 5 16.57 19.92 -20.94
C GLN A 5 15.60 18.90 -20.36
N GLY A 6 16.02 17.63 -20.40
CA GLY A 6 15.45 16.58 -19.57
C GLY A 6 15.60 17.01 -18.12
N GLN A 7 14.47 17.01 -17.42
CA GLN A 7 14.37 17.33 -16.01
C GLN A 7 15.44 16.58 -15.22
N HIS A 8 16.17 17.33 -14.39
CA HIS A 8 17.05 16.78 -13.36
C HIS A 8 16.21 15.95 -12.37
N TYR A 9 16.07 14.65 -12.61
CA TYR A 9 15.80 13.67 -11.55
C TYR A 9 17.14 13.16 -11.04
N GLY A 10 17.61 13.75 -9.93
CA GLY A 10 18.87 13.37 -9.29
C GLY A 10 18.83 11.96 -8.68
N PRO A 11 19.99 11.34 -8.45
CA PRO A 11 20.14 9.95 -8.00
C PRO A 11 19.61 9.64 -6.58
N ASP A 12 19.17 10.65 -5.82
CA ASP A 12 18.90 10.53 -4.37
C ASP A 12 17.43 10.68 -3.98
N GLN A 13 16.50 10.81 -4.92
CA GLN A 13 15.07 10.85 -4.57
C GLN A 13 14.55 9.41 -4.42
N GLN A 14 14.96 8.78 -3.32
CA GLN A 14 14.45 7.48 -2.93
C GLN A 14 12.96 7.62 -2.63
N ILE A 15 12.12 6.93 -3.39
CA ILE A 15 10.66 6.93 -3.17
C ILE A 15 10.42 6.35 -1.78
N ASP A 16 9.83 7.15 -0.88
CA ASP A 16 9.33 6.61 0.37
C ASP A 16 8.10 5.74 0.07
N VAL A 17 8.28 4.43 0.22
CA VAL A 17 7.23 3.45 -0.08
C VAL A 17 6.09 3.52 0.94
N GLU A 18 6.35 4.01 2.15
CA GLU A 18 5.30 4.22 3.16
C GLU A 18 4.38 5.37 2.73
N GLU A 19 4.95 6.48 2.28
CA GLU A 19 4.19 7.62 1.73
C GLU A 19 3.43 7.22 0.46
N LEU A 20 4.03 6.43 -0.44
CA LEU A 20 3.34 5.91 -1.62
C LEU A 20 2.12 5.07 -1.25
N VAL A 21 2.28 4.13 -0.32
CA VAL A 21 1.19 3.25 0.12
C VAL A 21 0.10 4.06 0.81
N GLU A 22 0.47 5.02 1.67
CA GLU A 22 -0.48 5.89 2.35
C GLU A 22 -1.26 6.75 1.35
N PHE A 23 -0.58 7.36 0.38
CA PHE A 23 -1.21 8.13 -0.69
C PHE A 23 -2.24 7.30 -1.45
N LEU A 24 -1.88 6.08 -1.88
CA LEU A 24 -2.79 5.20 -2.61
C LEU A 24 -3.98 4.78 -1.75
N ALA A 25 -3.75 4.41 -0.48
CA ALA A 25 -4.80 3.96 0.42
C ALA A 25 -5.83 5.06 0.72
N ARG A 26 -5.37 6.31 0.89
CA ARG A 26 -6.26 7.48 1.08
C ARG A 26 -7.23 7.70 -0.07
N GLN A 27 -6.89 7.28 -1.29
CA GLN A 27 -7.80 7.42 -2.44
C GLN A 27 -8.89 6.33 -2.49
N MET A 28 -8.76 5.26 -1.72
CA MET A 28 -9.66 4.09 -1.78
C MET A 28 -10.75 4.11 -0.71
N VAL A 29 -10.69 5.06 0.22
CA VAL A 29 -11.55 5.15 1.41
C VAL A 29 -12.33 6.47 1.40
N ASP A 30 -13.40 6.55 2.20
CA ASP A 30 -14.20 7.76 2.37
C ASP A 30 -13.61 8.69 3.45
N GLU A 31 -12.91 8.15 4.45
CA GLU A 31 -12.24 8.90 5.54
C GLU A 31 -10.69 8.89 5.39
N PRO A 32 -10.10 9.62 4.42
CA PRO A 32 -8.66 9.58 4.13
C PRO A 32 -7.78 9.99 5.32
N GLU A 33 -8.28 10.83 6.23
CA GLU A 33 -7.59 11.27 7.44
C GLU A 33 -7.36 10.15 8.46
N GLN A 34 -8.18 9.09 8.42
CA GLN A 34 -8.08 7.91 9.28
C GLN A 34 -7.05 6.89 8.76
N VAL A 35 -6.56 7.08 7.54
CA VAL A 35 -5.52 6.22 6.98
C VAL A 35 -4.21 6.46 7.71
N ARG A 36 -3.61 5.36 8.19
CA ARG A 36 -2.26 5.34 8.79
C ARG A 36 -1.50 4.16 8.23
N VAL A 37 -0.27 4.39 7.82
CA VAL A 37 0.66 3.32 7.40
C VAL A 37 1.81 3.26 8.40
N HIS A 38 2.15 2.06 8.85
CA HIS A 38 3.32 1.88 9.69
C HIS A 38 4.04 0.58 9.32
N ARG A 39 5.37 0.59 9.50
CA ARG A 39 6.21 -0.58 9.22
C ARG A 39 6.36 -1.47 10.43
N GLN A 40 6.11 -2.77 10.22
CA GLN A 40 6.44 -3.85 11.14
C GLN A 40 7.37 -4.84 10.44
N GLY A 41 8.68 -4.72 10.69
CA GLY A 41 9.69 -5.54 10.02
C GLY A 41 9.70 -5.30 8.50
N GLN A 42 9.33 -6.32 7.72
CA GLN A 42 9.23 -6.26 6.25
C GLN A 42 7.79 -6.02 5.76
N THR A 43 6.85 -5.75 6.66
CA THR A 43 5.44 -5.55 6.32
C THR A 43 5.02 -4.11 6.59
N LEU A 44 4.38 -3.47 5.62
CA LEU A 44 3.64 -2.23 5.81
C LEU A 44 2.20 -2.58 6.19
N LEU A 45 1.76 -2.09 7.33
CA LEU A 45 0.42 -2.29 7.85
C LEU A 45 -0.39 -1.02 7.62
N ILE A 46 -1.50 -1.15 6.89
CA ILE A 46 -2.43 -0.07 6.60
C ILE A 46 -3.59 -0.17 7.59
N ARG A 47 -3.81 0.88 8.36
CA ARG A 47 -5.00 1.07 9.19
C ARG A 47 -5.91 2.10 8.52
N VAL A 48 -7.22 1.86 8.56
CA VAL A 48 -8.26 2.70 7.94
C VAL A 48 -9.40 2.93 8.93
N GLY A 49 -10.40 3.75 8.56
CA GLY A 49 -11.62 3.91 9.33
C GLY A 49 -12.40 2.60 9.49
N GLU A 50 -13.24 2.53 10.52
CA GLU A 50 -14.02 1.33 10.82
C GLU A 50 -14.99 1.00 9.67
N GLY A 51 -14.92 -0.22 9.14
CA GLY A 51 -15.79 -0.68 8.04
C GLY A 51 -15.28 -0.33 6.64
N GLU A 52 -14.13 0.35 6.51
CA GLU A 52 -13.55 0.71 5.23
C GLU A 52 -12.60 -0.36 4.65
N GLU A 53 -12.25 -1.39 5.42
CA GLU A 53 -11.28 -2.41 5.02
C GLU A 53 -11.70 -3.11 3.72
N GLY A 54 -13.00 -3.35 3.55
CA GLY A 54 -13.56 -3.97 2.35
C GLY A 54 -13.26 -3.20 1.07
N ARG A 55 -13.15 -1.87 1.14
CA ARG A 55 -12.83 -1.01 0.00
C ARG A 55 -11.36 -1.15 -0.39
N LEU A 56 -10.48 -1.16 0.60
CA LEU A 56 -9.04 -1.32 0.38
C LEU A 56 -8.66 -2.73 -0.07
N ILE A 57 -9.33 -3.77 0.47
CA ILE A 57 -9.20 -5.14 -0.04
C ILE A 57 -9.70 -5.17 -1.49
N GLY A 58 -10.87 -4.60 -1.73
CA GLY A 58 -11.55 -4.63 -3.01
C GLY A 58 -12.07 -6.03 -3.36
N ARG A 59 -12.89 -6.11 -4.41
CA ARG A 59 -13.49 -7.38 -4.85
C ARG A 59 -12.41 -8.40 -5.22
N GLN A 60 -12.39 -9.55 -4.53
CA GLN A 60 -11.39 -10.62 -4.65
C GLN A 60 -9.96 -10.18 -4.29
N GLY A 61 -9.80 -9.11 -3.50
CA GLY A 61 -8.47 -8.62 -3.12
C GLY A 61 -7.77 -7.80 -4.20
N ARG A 62 -8.45 -7.42 -5.29
CA ARG A 62 -7.79 -6.77 -6.45
C ARG A 62 -7.14 -5.42 -6.11
N VAL A 63 -7.74 -4.63 -5.22
CA VAL A 63 -7.22 -3.30 -4.86
C VAL A 63 -5.94 -3.44 -4.03
N ILE A 64 -5.98 -4.23 -2.95
CA ILE A 64 -4.78 -4.46 -2.13
C ILE A 64 -3.65 -5.15 -2.93
N GLN A 65 -3.97 -6.00 -3.92
CA GLN A 65 -2.94 -6.59 -4.79
C GLN A 65 -2.30 -5.56 -5.74
N ALA A 66 -3.06 -4.60 -6.25
CA ALA A 66 -2.51 -3.50 -7.05
C ALA A 66 -1.56 -2.63 -6.19
N ILE A 67 -1.98 -2.26 -4.98
CA ILE A 67 -1.14 -1.52 -4.03
C ILE A 67 0.16 -2.28 -3.73
N ARG A 68 0.07 -3.59 -3.42
CA ARG A 68 1.26 -4.43 -3.18
C ARG A 68 2.20 -4.48 -4.38
N THR A 69 1.67 -4.46 -5.60
CA THR A 69 2.47 -4.49 -6.83
C THR A 69 3.24 -3.19 -7.00
N LEU A 70 2.58 -2.05 -6.82
CA LEU A 70 3.19 -0.73 -6.89
C LEU A 70 4.24 -0.53 -5.79
N ALA A 71 3.92 -0.93 -4.55
CA ALA A 71 4.85 -0.86 -3.42
C ALA A 71 6.12 -1.68 -3.71
N ARG A 72 5.98 -2.91 -4.23
CA ARG A 72 7.13 -3.74 -4.62
C ARG A 72 7.94 -3.12 -5.76
N SER A 73 7.30 -2.53 -6.77
CA SER A 73 8.01 -1.88 -7.87
C SER A 73 8.78 -0.63 -7.45
N ALA A 74 8.35 0.03 -6.37
CA ALA A 74 9.04 1.18 -5.79
C ALA A 74 10.19 0.79 -4.85
N THR A 75 10.37 -0.50 -4.55
CA THR A 75 11.51 -0.99 -3.75
C THR A 75 12.63 -1.60 -4.60
N PRO A 76 13.87 -1.66 -4.08
CA PRO A 76 14.96 -2.36 -4.75
C PRO A 76 14.64 -3.83 -5.05
N PRO A 77 15.20 -4.40 -6.14
CA PRO A 77 15.06 -5.81 -6.45
C PRO A 77 15.46 -6.70 -5.26
N ARG A 78 14.74 -7.80 -5.05
CA ARG A 78 14.88 -8.74 -3.91
C ARG A 78 14.40 -8.21 -2.54
N SER A 79 13.84 -7.00 -2.48
CA SER A 79 13.08 -6.57 -1.31
C SER A 79 11.94 -7.56 -1.04
N ARG A 80 11.76 -7.94 0.22
CA ARG A 80 10.68 -8.82 0.69
C ARG A 80 9.49 -8.03 1.25
N LEU A 81 9.33 -6.78 0.81
CA LEU A 81 8.27 -5.91 1.29
C LEU A 81 6.89 -6.52 1.03
N THR A 82 6.10 -6.63 2.08
CA THR A 82 4.67 -6.98 2.05
C THR A 82 3.83 -5.79 2.50
N VAL A 83 2.59 -5.73 2.02
CA VAL A 83 1.61 -4.72 2.44
C VAL A 83 0.37 -5.47 2.90
N ASP A 84 -0.10 -5.21 4.11
CA ASP A 84 -1.28 -5.85 4.70
C ASP A 84 -2.16 -4.83 5.40
N LEU A 85 -3.42 -5.21 5.67
CA LEU A 85 -4.32 -4.42 6.49
C LEU A 85 -4.11 -4.75 7.96
N ASP A 86 -4.03 -3.72 8.78
CA ASP A 86 -4.04 -3.79 10.25
C ASP A 86 -5.48 -4.05 10.74
N GLY A 87 -6.01 -5.21 10.38
CA GLY A 87 -7.32 -5.67 10.81
C GLY A 87 -7.20 -6.71 11.94
N PRO A 88 -8.21 -6.84 12.82
CA PRO A 88 -8.24 -7.93 13.78
C PRO A 88 -8.14 -9.29 13.05
N ARG A 89 -7.24 -10.16 13.51
CA ARG A 89 -6.91 -11.48 12.90
C ARG A 89 -8.09 -12.47 12.77
N SER A 90 -9.32 -12.07 13.10
CA SER A 90 -10.46 -12.98 13.31
C SER A 90 -11.42 -13.13 12.12
N ALA A 91 -11.46 -12.21 11.14
CA ALA A 91 -12.53 -12.26 10.13
C ALA A 91 -12.33 -13.31 9.00
N HIS A 92 -11.19 -14.01 8.93
CA HIS A 92 -10.90 -14.98 7.86
C HIS A 92 -10.86 -16.45 8.31
N LYS A 93 -11.05 -16.75 9.60
CA LYS A 93 -11.08 -18.14 10.11
C LYS A 93 -12.49 -18.76 10.18
N GLU A 94 -13.55 -17.95 10.26
CA GLU A 94 -14.92 -18.47 10.45
C GLU A 94 -15.49 -19.15 9.19
N LYS A 95 -15.06 -18.76 7.98
CA LYS A 95 -15.61 -19.30 6.71
C LYS A 95 -14.88 -20.52 6.16
N ARG A 96 -13.99 -21.15 6.93
CA ARG A 96 -13.24 -22.37 6.52
C ARG A 96 -13.39 -23.52 7.51
N ARG A 97 -14.56 -23.68 8.13
CA ARG A 97 -14.94 -24.95 8.75
C ARG A 97 -15.76 -25.77 7.76
N PRO A 98 -15.39 -27.03 7.49
CA PRO A 98 -16.19 -27.95 6.69
C PRO A 98 -17.51 -28.30 7.38
#